data_AF-A0A932MYF4-F1
#
_entry.id   AF-A0A932MYF4-F1
#
_cell.length_a   1.000
_cell.length_b   1.000
_cell.length_c   1.000
_cell.angle_alpha   90.00
_cell.angle_beta   90.00
_cell.angle_gamma   90.00
#
_symmetry.space_group_name_H-M   'P 1'
#
loop_
_entity.id
_entity.type
_entity.pdbx_description
1 polymer ?
#
loop_
_entity_poly.entity_id
_entity_poly.type
_entity_poly.pdbx_seq_one_letter_code
_entity_poly.pdbx_strand_id
1 'polypeptide(L)'
;MVLKHGAPEALELFAGARAAATGARFLVEAEGYHALAEPPAGVAAVDTATFAALSDLVLVLGGDGTLIHAASLITDRLVPIVGVNLGDIGFLTDVTRDELLRVLPAALAGELPYVDRMRLDVELLR
;
A
#
# COMPACT_ATOMS: atom_id res chain seq x y z
N MET A 1 -1.62 -3.59 2.93
CA MET A 1 -0.35 -3.33 2.25
C MET A 1 -0.34 -3.98 0.88
N VAL A 2 0.32 -3.35 -0.08
CA VAL A 2 0.59 -3.90 -1.41
C VAL A 2 2.09 -3.80 -1.65
N LEU A 3 2.73 -4.93 -1.95
CA LEU A 3 4.17 -5.02 -2.15
C LEU A 3 4.46 -5.30 -3.62
N LYS A 4 5.49 -4.65 -4.18
CA LYS A 4 5.94 -4.92 -5.54
C LYS A 4 6.31 -6.39 -5.69
N HIS A 5 5.72 -7.06 -6.68
CA HIS A 5 6.00 -8.46 -6.98
C HIS A 5 7.48 -8.64 -7.36
N GLY A 6 8.13 -9.68 -6.81
CA GLY A 6 9.53 -9.98 -7.11
C GLY A 6 10.55 -8.94 -6.61
N ALA A 7 10.19 -8.10 -5.63
CA ALA A 7 11.05 -7.08 -5.05
C ALA A 7 11.43 -7.42 -3.60
N PRO A 8 12.57 -8.10 -3.35
CA PRO A 8 13.04 -8.43 -2.00
C PRO A 8 13.15 -7.21 -1.09
N GLU A 9 13.54 -6.07 -1.66
CA GLU A 9 13.70 -4.81 -0.95
C GLU A 9 12.37 -4.26 -0.39
N ALA A 10 11.22 -4.64 -0.97
CA ALA A 10 9.91 -4.33 -0.42
C ALA A 10 9.66 -5.07 0.90
N LEU A 11 10.10 -6.34 0.98
CA LEU A 11 9.96 -7.17 2.18
C LEU A 11 10.88 -6.69 3.31
N GLU A 12 12.11 -6.29 2.98
CA GLU A 12 13.05 -5.71 3.95
C GLU A 12 12.48 -4.41 4.55
N LEU A 13 11.98 -3.53 3.69
CA LEU A 13 11.40 -2.27 4.12
C LEU A 13 10.12 -2.47 4.95
N PHE A 14 9.31 -3.48 4.59
CA PHE A 14 8.15 -3.88 5.37
C PHE A 14 8.54 -4.29 6.80
N ALA A 15 9.62 -5.04 6.98
CA ALA A 15 10.06 -5.46 8.32
C ALA A 15 10.35 -4.24 9.23
N GLY A 16 10.99 -3.21 8.67
CA GLY A 16 11.22 -1.93 9.37
C GLY A 16 9.92 -1.19 9.69
N ALA A 17 9.00 -1.09 8.72
CA ALA A 17 7.70 -0.47 8.91
C ALA A 17 6.89 -1.15 10.02
N ARG A 18 6.88 -2.49 10.06
CA ARG A 18 6.20 -3.27 11.10
C ARG A 18 6.78 -3.00 12.49
N ALA A 19 8.10 -2.89 12.60
CA ALA A 19 8.76 -2.59 13.87
C ALA A 19 8.41 -1.18 14.39
N ALA A 20 8.22 -0.21 13.48
CA ALA A 20 7.83 1.15 13.83
C ALA A 20 6.33 1.31 14.18
N ALA A 21 5.50 0.33 13.85
CA ALA A 21 4.04 0.41 13.94
C ALA A 21 3.44 -0.81 14.68
N THR A 22 3.94 -1.08 15.89
CA THR A 22 3.58 -2.26 16.71
C THR A 22 2.11 -2.35 17.13
N GLY A 23 1.37 -1.23 17.12
CA GLY A 23 -0.07 -1.19 17.37
C GLY A 23 -0.94 -1.43 16.14
N ALA A 24 -0.36 -1.50 14.95
CA ALA A 24 -1.11 -1.68 13.70
C ALA A 24 -1.32 -3.17 13.37
N ARG A 25 -2.50 -3.49 12.86
CA ARG A 25 -2.76 -4.78 12.21
C ARG A 25 -2.31 -4.71 10.76
N PHE A 26 -1.51 -5.67 10.34
CA PHE A 26 -1.01 -5.75 8.96
C PHE A 26 -1.80 -6.76 8.14
N LEU A 27 -2.28 -6.30 6.99
CA LEU A 27 -2.95 -7.09 5.97
C LEU A 27 -2.15 -7.00 4.67
N VAL A 28 -2.08 -8.09 3.92
CA VAL A 28 -1.66 -8.09 2.51
C VAL A 28 -2.79 -8.62 1.67
N GLU A 29 -2.95 -8.02 0.51
CA GLU A 29 -3.86 -8.52 -0.51
C GLU A 29 -3.25 -9.80 -1.13
N ALA A 30 -4.08 -10.83 -1.33
CA ALA A 30 -3.66 -12.19 -1.63
C ALA A 30 -4.01 -12.69 -3.04
N GLU A 31 -4.61 -11.84 -3.88
CA GLU A 31 -5.11 -12.18 -5.21
C GLU A 31 -4.46 -11.31 -6.30
N GLY A 32 -4.28 -11.87 -7.49
CA GLY A 32 -3.71 -11.11 -8.61
C GLY A 32 -2.19 -10.93 -8.54
N TYR A 33 -1.68 -9.94 -9.27
CA TYR A 33 -0.26 -9.86 -9.65
C TYR A 33 0.69 -9.61 -8.47
N HIS A 34 0.24 -8.85 -7.48
CA HIS A 34 1.05 -8.46 -6.33
C HIS A 34 0.95 -9.42 -5.13
N ALA A 35 0.17 -10.50 -5.26
CA ALA A 35 0.03 -11.51 -4.24
C ALA A 35 1.39 -12.14 -3.88
N LEU A 36 1.65 -12.26 -2.57
CA LEU A 36 2.82 -12.96 -2.07
C LEU A 36 2.52 -14.46 -2.01
N ALA A 37 3.48 -15.29 -2.43
CA ALA A 37 3.36 -16.75 -2.29
C ALA A 37 3.18 -17.16 -0.83
N GLU A 38 3.90 -16.49 0.08
CA GLU A 38 3.76 -16.65 1.53
C GLU A 38 3.76 -15.27 2.20
N PRO A 39 2.75 -14.95 3.03
CA PRO A 39 2.74 -13.69 3.77
C PRO A 39 3.81 -13.71 4.88
N PRO A 40 4.43 -12.55 5.20
CA PRO A 40 5.34 -12.45 6.32
C PRO A 40 4.66 -12.79 7.66
N ALA A 41 5.43 -13.25 8.64
CA ALA A 41 4.91 -13.57 9.96
C ALA A 41 4.14 -12.39 10.59
N GLY A 42 2.98 -12.65 11.18
CA GLY A 42 2.14 -11.63 11.80
C GLY A 42 1.36 -10.75 10.81
N VAL A 43 1.33 -11.13 9.53
CA VAL A 43 0.55 -10.47 8.48
C VAL A 43 -0.52 -11.42 7.99
N ALA A 44 -1.77 -10.97 7.93
CA ALA A 44 -2.85 -11.76 7.34
C ALA A 44 -2.92 -11.50 5.83
N ALA A 45 -2.77 -12.56 5.04
CA ALA A 45 -3.18 -12.56 3.63
C ALA A 45 -4.72 -12.66 3.56
N VAL A 46 -5.35 -11.76 2.82
CA VAL A 46 -6.81 -11.66 2.70
C VAL A 46 -7.21 -11.42 1.24
N ASP A 47 -8.43 -11.83 0.88
CA ASP A 47 -9.01 -11.52 -0.43
C ASP A 47 -9.20 -10.02 -0.66
N THR A 48 -9.44 -9.64 -1.92
CA THR A 48 -9.60 -8.23 -2.32
C THR A 48 -10.72 -7.53 -1.55
N ALA A 49 -11.86 -8.20 -1.36
CA ALA A 49 -13.02 -7.63 -0.69
C ALA A 49 -12.74 -7.32 0.79
N THR A 50 -12.10 -8.26 1.48
CA THR A 50 -11.70 -8.13 2.88
C THR A 50 -10.60 -7.08 3.04
N PHE A 51 -9.64 -7.04 2.11
CA PHE A 51 -8.62 -5.99 2.07
C PHE A 51 -9.26 -4.60 1.98
N ALA A 52 -10.23 -4.44 1.08
CA ALA A 52 -10.94 -3.18 0.89
C ALA A 52 -11.80 -2.78 2.09
N ALA A 53 -12.46 -3.74 2.71
CA ALA A 53 -13.33 -3.50 3.86
C ALA A 53 -12.56 -3.15 5.16
N LEU A 54 -11.37 -3.72 5.36
CA LEU A 54 -10.65 -3.62 6.63
C LEU A 54 -9.46 -2.65 6.62
N SER A 55 -9.04 -2.15 5.47
CA SER A 55 -7.90 -1.22 5.41
C SER A 55 -8.32 0.18 5.84
N ASP A 56 -7.58 0.77 6.80
CA ASP A 56 -7.71 2.18 7.21
C ASP A 56 -6.61 3.06 6.61
N LEU A 57 -5.51 2.43 6.17
CA LEU A 57 -4.39 3.02 5.48
C LEU A 57 -3.79 1.96 4.54
N VAL A 58 -3.51 2.31 3.29
CA VAL A 58 -2.81 1.43 2.37
C VAL A 58 -1.37 1.89 2.19
N LEU A 59 -0.44 1.13 2.74
CA LEU A 59 0.99 1.28 2.46
C LEU A 59 1.36 0.50 1.19
N VAL A 60 1.87 1.20 0.19
CA VAL A 60 2.37 0.65 -1.07
C VAL A 60 3.88 0.70 -1.07
N LEU A 61 4.53 -0.45 -1.20
CA LEU A 61 5.98 -0.55 -1.34
C LEU A 61 6.30 -0.94 -2.78
N GLY A 62 6.56 0.05 -3.64
CA GLY A 62 6.67 -0.17 -5.07
C GLY A 62 6.77 1.12 -5.88
N GLY A 63 6.46 1.03 -7.17
CA GLY A 63 6.39 2.19 -8.05
C GLY A 63 4.96 2.61 -8.35
N ASP A 64 4.80 3.52 -9.32
CA ASP A 64 3.50 4.07 -9.72
C ASP A 64 2.51 2.98 -10.15
N GLY A 65 2.95 1.94 -10.87
CA GLY A 65 2.09 0.81 -11.25
C GLY A 65 1.53 0.04 -10.06
N THR A 66 2.32 -0.12 -8.99
CA THR A 66 1.88 -0.75 -7.74
C THR A 66 0.88 0.13 -7.00
N LEU A 67 1.07 1.45 -7.03
CA LEU A 67 0.14 2.42 -6.45
C LEU A 67 -1.19 2.44 -7.19
N ILE A 68 -1.17 2.45 -8.53
CA ILE A 68 -2.38 2.38 -9.37
C ILE A 68 -3.14 1.09 -9.09
N HIS A 69 -2.43 -0.04 -9.01
CA HIS A 69 -3.04 -1.31 -8.64
C HIS A 69 -3.68 -1.21 -7.25
N ALA A 70 -2.98 -0.70 -6.24
CA ALA A 70 -3.51 -0.53 -4.90
C ALA A 70 -4.77 0.36 -4.86
N ALA A 71 -4.79 1.44 -5.64
CA ALA A 71 -5.97 2.30 -5.77
C ALA A 71 -7.15 1.59 -6.44
N SER A 72 -6.90 0.62 -7.33
CA SER A 72 -7.95 -0.19 -7.96
C SER A 72 -8.59 -1.19 -7.00
N LEU A 73 -7.89 -1.63 -5.95
CA LEU A 73 -8.42 -2.56 -4.94
C LEU A 73 -9.44 -1.91 -4.00
N ILE A 74 -9.39 -0.59 -3.84
CA ILE A 74 -10.29 0.18 -2.95
C ILE A 74 -11.19 1.07 -3.80
N THR A 75 -12.35 0.57 -4.24
CA THR A 75 -13.29 1.35 -5.09
C THR A 75 -14.32 2.12 -4.27
N ASP A 76 -14.80 1.53 -3.17
CA ASP A 76 -16.02 1.99 -2.50
C ASP A 76 -15.74 2.80 -1.21
N ARG A 77 -14.45 2.99 -0.87
CA ARG A 77 -14.01 3.70 0.33
C ARG A 77 -12.89 4.67 -0.01
N LEU A 78 -12.86 5.80 0.70
CA LEU A 78 -11.74 6.74 0.66
C LEU A 78 -10.71 6.34 1.72
N VAL A 79 -9.82 5.42 1.33
CA VAL A 79 -8.71 4.98 2.20
C VAL A 79 -7.43 5.68 1.73
N PRO A 80 -6.71 6.39 2.61
CA PRO A 80 -5.44 7.02 2.26
C PRO A 80 -4.40 6.01 1.78
N ILE A 81 -3.62 6.41 0.77
CA ILE A 81 -2.55 5.59 0.19
C ILE A 81 -1.22 6.29 0.41
N VAL A 82 -0.27 5.61 1.05
CA VAL A 82 1.13 6.05 1.17
C VAL A 82 1.97 5.25 0.19
N GLY A 83 2.45 5.92 -0.85
CA GLY A 83 3.30 5.33 -1.88
C GLY A 83 4.78 5.48 -1.56
N VAL A 84 5.46 4.37 -1.29
CA VAL A 84 6.90 4.35 -1.01
C VAL A 84 7.67 3.83 -2.22
N ASN A 85 8.51 4.69 -2.77
CA ASN A 85 9.35 4.37 -3.89
C ASN A 85 10.55 3.51 -3.47
N LEU A 86 10.75 2.39 -4.15
CA LEU A 86 11.84 1.43 -3.89
C LEU A 86 13.09 1.66 -4.75
N GLY A 87 13.04 2.55 -5.74
CA GLY A 87 14.11 2.81 -6.72
C GLY A 87 14.06 4.23 -7.30
N ASP A 88 14.07 4.35 -8.64
CA ASP A 88 14.09 5.65 -9.36
C ASP A 88 12.83 6.49 -9.13
N ILE A 89 12.96 7.82 -9.18
CA ILE A 89 11.90 8.81 -8.95
C ILE A 89 10.62 8.46 -9.77
N GLY A 90 9.52 8.18 -9.07
CA GLY A 90 8.18 8.04 -9.63
C GLY A 90 7.39 9.34 -9.57
N PHE A 91 6.24 9.39 -10.24
CA PHE A 91 5.36 10.57 -10.22
C PHE A 91 4.29 10.51 -9.13
N LEU A 92 3.91 9.30 -8.71
CA LEU A 92 2.81 9.09 -7.76
C LEU A 92 3.28 8.67 -6.38
N THR A 93 4.50 8.12 -6.30
CA THR A 93 5.13 7.61 -5.08
C THR A 93 6.08 8.65 -4.50
N ASP A 94 5.59 9.41 -3.53
CA ASP A 94 6.25 10.62 -3.02
C ASP A 94 7.13 10.37 -1.77
N VAL A 95 7.06 9.17 -1.18
CA VAL A 95 7.86 8.82 0.02
C VAL A 95 9.05 7.97 -0.39
N THR A 96 10.25 8.37 0.01
CA THR A 96 11.45 7.52 -0.18
C THR A 96 11.55 6.43 0.88
N ARG A 97 12.35 5.39 0.61
CA ARG A 97 12.69 4.34 1.58
C ARG A 97 13.14 4.92 2.93
N ASP A 98 14.02 5.91 2.89
CA ASP A 98 14.65 6.48 4.09
C ASP A 98 13.68 7.39 4.87
N GLU A 99 12.65 7.91 4.20
CA GLU A 99 11.61 8.72 4.82
C GLU A 99 10.52 7.88 5.48
N LEU A 100 10.26 6.66 4.99
CA LEU A 100 9.14 5.83 5.44
C LEU A 100 9.07 5.74 6.96
N LEU A 101 10.18 5.39 7.62
CA LEU A 101 10.20 5.19 9.07
C LEU A 101 9.90 6.48 9.85
N ARG A 102 10.19 7.65 9.26
CA ARG A 102 9.89 8.95 9.85
C ARG A 102 8.43 9.35 9.64
N VAL A 103 7.85 9.05 8.47
CA VAL A 103 6.50 9.50 8.10
C VAL A 103 5.41 8.53 8.54
N LEU A 104 5.72 7.24 8.71
CA LEU A 104 4.75 6.20 9.03
C LEU A 104 3.97 6.47 10.34
N PRO A 105 4.60 6.94 11.44
CA PRO A 105 3.86 7.27 12.65
C PRO A 105 2.81 8.38 12.42
N ALA A 106 3.19 9.45 11.71
CA ALA A 106 2.28 10.54 11.36
C ALA A 106 1.18 10.07 10.39
N ALA A 107 1.49 9.18 9.45
CA ALA A 107 0.50 8.58 8.55
C ALA A 107 -0.55 7.78 9.32
N LEU A 108 -0.12 6.96 10.28
CA LEU A 108 -0.99 6.15 11.13
C LEU A 108 -1.82 7.01 12.10
N ALA A 109 -1.30 8.17 12.51
CA ALA A 109 -2.03 9.14 13.32
C ALA A 109 -3.01 10.02 12.50
N GLY A 110 -3.00 9.93 11.16
CA GLY A 110 -3.82 10.77 10.30
C GLY A 110 -3.36 12.23 10.21
N GLU A 111 -2.07 12.48 10.47
CA GLU A 111 -1.49 13.83 10.57
C GLU A 111 -0.80 14.29 9.26
N LEU A 112 -0.71 13.41 8.26
CA LEU A 112 -0.15 13.77 6.96
C LEU A 112 -1.16 14.56 6.10
N PRO A 113 -0.70 15.52 5.29
CA PRO A 113 -1.57 16.16 4.31
C PRO A 113 -2.02 15.14 3.25
N TYR A 114 -3.25 15.31 2.77
CA TYR A 114 -3.82 14.49 1.70
C TYR A 114 -3.76 15.23 0.37
N VAL A 115 -3.59 14.46 -0.70
CA VAL A 115 -3.76 14.93 -2.07
C VAL A 115 -4.85 14.10 -2.72
N ASP A 116 -6.00 14.73 -2.99
CA ASP A 116 -7.09 14.06 -3.71
C ASP A 116 -6.68 13.84 -5.18
N ARG A 117 -6.77 12.59 -5.62
CA ARG A 117 -6.52 12.20 -7.01
C ARG A 117 -7.83 11.77 -7.66
N MET A 118 -8.18 12.44 -8.77
CA MET A 118 -9.38 12.12 -9.55
C MET A 118 -9.28 10.70 -10.13
N ARG A 119 -10.40 9.98 -10.13
CA ARG A 119 -10.58 8.71 -10.84
C ARG A 119 -11.63 8.88 -11.93
N LEU A 120 -11.46 8.15 -13.02
CA LEU A 120 -12.46 8.06 -14.08
C LEU A 120 -13.27 6.78 -13.88
N ASP A 121 -14.60 6.92 -13.91
CA ASP A 121 -15.53 5.80 -14.02
C ASP A 121 -15.79 5.51 -15.49
N VAL A 122 -15.71 4.24 -15.89
CA VAL A 122 -15.70 3.81 -17.29
C VAL A 122 -16.61 2.61 -17.47
N GLU A 123 -17.64 2.78 -18.30
CA GLU A 123 -18.57 1.72 -18.70
C GLU A 123 -18.44 1.42 -20.20
N LEU A 124 -18.38 0.13 -20.56
CA LEU A 124 -18.42 -0.31 -21.96
C LEU A 124 -19.84 -0.71 -22.34
N LEU A 125 -20.54 0.18 -23.04
CA LEU A 125 -21.85 -0.11 -23.63
C LEU A 125 -21.65 -0.87 -24.94
N ARG A 126 -22.22 -2.07 -25.03
CA ARG A 126 -22.21 -2.91 -26.24
C ARG A 126 -23.58 -2.94 -26.90
#